data_AF-A0AAD8WAS6-F1
#
_entry.id   AF-A0AAD8WAS6-F1
#
_cell.length_a   1.000
_cell.length_b   1.000
_cell.length_c   1.000
_cell.angle_alpha   90.00
_cell.angle_beta   90.00
_cell.angle_gamma   90.00
#
_symmetry.space_group_name_H-M   'P 1'
#
loop_
_entity.id
_entity.type
_entity.pdbx_description
1 polymer ?
#
loop_
_entity_poly.entity_id
_entity_poly.type
_entity_poly.pdbx_seq_one_letter_code
_entity_poly.pdbx_strand_id
1 'polypeptide(L)'
;MPSAFHCLRPSLKLKRKRKPKRRGSNHPKKTSESTTLAADDAAGGGDASFDLKSSASASTASAGGRGGGGCLVQPLGNLLLAAARRANLRDSGLGALRPLPDDLILDVLGLLPARDLGALSAASKAFYVISSHDPLWRAIVLADLGGDFAFAGSWRATYIAAASGRAHCPPRALDIKGFYSDYLFQSWLCANMEMRTEWLDRDTIDRRRGLSLEKFIAEYEEPNWPVLLEGCLDTWPALQKWTREYLLQVSAGKEFAVGPVSMPLDRYFLYADNVQEERPLYLFDAKFADKVPEMGSDYEVPVYFQEDLFKVLGEERPDHRWIIIGPAGSGSSFHVDPNSTSAWNAVIKGAKKWVMFPPEVPPPGVHPSADGAEVTSPVSIMEWFMNFYGACRTWEKRPIECVCRAGDIVFVPNGWWHLVINLEESIAITQNYVSRRNLLNVLDFLKRPNANELVSGTKDRVNLHDKFRYAIDAAYPGTISQLEVEAQQKAAARKKKAAFWDSAADANTGGFKFSF
;
A
#
# COMPACT_ATOMS: atom_id res chain seq x y z
N MET A 1 6.45 -3.14 -8.52
CA MET A 1 6.27 -2.21 -9.68
C MET A 1 6.25 -0.75 -9.24
N PRO A 2 7.39 -0.02 -9.29
CA PRO A 2 7.39 1.42 -9.44
C PRO A 2 8.08 1.79 -10.76
N SER A 3 7.38 1.70 -11.89
CA SER A 3 7.95 2.16 -13.18
C SER A 3 6.96 2.64 -14.24
N ALA A 4 5.64 2.61 -14.02
CA ALA A 4 4.70 2.90 -15.10
C ALA A 4 4.41 4.40 -15.39
N PHE A 5 5.00 5.37 -14.69
CA PHE A 5 4.76 6.79 -14.99
C PHE A 5 5.99 7.68 -14.76
N HIS A 6 7.05 7.50 -15.57
CA HIS A 6 7.99 8.60 -15.82
C HIS A 6 7.40 9.56 -16.86
N CYS A 7 6.85 10.67 -16.38
CA CYS A 7 6.28 11.72 -17.21
C CYS A 7 7.40 12.57 -17.85
N LEU A 8 7.73 12.31 -19.12
CA LEU A 8 8.54 13.20 -19.94
C LEU A 8 7.62 14.09 -20.78
N ARG A 9 7.22 15.27 -20.30
CA ARG A 9 6.67 16.33 -21.17
C ARG A 9 7.05 17.76 -20.78
N PRO A 10 7.51 18.60 -21.74
CA PRO A 10 7.72 20.03 -21.54
C PRO A 10 6.43 20.84 -21.71
N SER A 11 6.27 21.86 -20.89
CA SER A 11 5.11 22.76 -20.80
C SER A 11 4.95 23.67 -22.02
N LEU A 12 3.78 23.65 -22.68
CA LEU A 12 3.40 24.63 -23.70
C LEU A 12 2.06 25.32 -23.33
N LYS A 13 2.14 26.60 -22.97
CA LYS A 13 0.97 27.47 -22.71
C LYS A 13 0.39 27.99 -24.01
N LEU A 14 -0.91 27.79 -24.26
CA LEU A 14 -1.63 28.46 -25.36
C LEU A 14 -2.95 29.10 -24.90
N LYS A 15 -3.10 30.37 -25.30
CA LYS A 15 -4.16 31.31 -24.92
C LYS A 15 -5.46 31.09 -25.71
N ARG A 16 -6.58 31.29 -25.00
CA ARG A 16 -7.99 31.29 -25.44
C ARG A 16 -8.29 32.30 -26.55
N LYS A 17 -9.25 31.97 -27.43
CA LYS A 17 -10.39 32.86 -27.79
C LYS A 17 -11.67 32.06 -28.08
N ARG A 18 -12.79 32.52 -27.51
CA ARG A 18 -14.18 32.05 -27.67
C ARG A 18 -14.92 32.96 -28.65
N LYS A 19 -15.98 32.46 -29.33
CA LYS A 19 -17.36 33.01 -29.33
C LYS A 19 -18.33 32.17 -30.21
N PRO A 20 -19.67 32.32 -30.08
CA PRO A 20 -20.67 31.24 -30.15
C PRO A 20 -21.81 31.46 -31.18
N LYS A 21 -22.74 30.49 -31.31
CA LYS A 21 -24.23 30.64 -31.49
C LYS A 21 -24.89 29.25 -31.70
N ARG A 22 -25.92 28.85 -30.92
CA ARG A 22 -27.41 28.94 -31.11
C ARG A 22 -27.93 28.06 -32.29
N ARG A 23 -29.07 27.34 -32.28
CA ARG A 23 -30.15 26.95 -31.33
C ARG A 23 -31.15 26.06 -32.13
N GLY A 24 -31.90 25.17 -31.47
CA GLY A 24 -33.23 24.65 -31.90
C GLY A 24 -33.22 23.26 -32.57
N SER A 25 -34.22 22.37 -32.42
CA SER A 25 -35.48 22.35 -31.67
C SER A 25 -36.09 20.94 -31.62
N ASN A 26 -36.61 20.58 -30.43
CA ASN A 26 -37.69 19.68 -30.01
C ASN A 26 -38.52 18.76 -30.96
N HIS A 27 -38.89 17.61 -30.36
CA HIS A 27 -40.21 16.91 -30.27
C HIS A 27 -40.28 15.44 -30.81
N PRO A 28 -41.20 14.56 -30.32
CA PRO A 28 -41.17 13.92 -29.00
C PRO A 28 -41.50 12.40 -29.00
N LYS A 29 -41.21 11.73 -27.85
CA LYS A 29 -41.85 10.58 -27.18
C LYS A 29 -42.59 9.49 -27.99
N LYS A 30 -42.33 8.21 -27.64
CA LYS A 30 -43.34 7.32 -27.02
C LYS A 30 -42.74 6.07 -26.37
N THR A 31 -43.42 5.67 -25.31
CA THR A 31 -43.18 4.68 -24.27
C THR A 31 -43.86 3.34 -24.57
N SER A 32 -43.30 2.23 -24.07
CA SER A 32 -44.10 1.10 -23.60
C SER A 32 -43.28 0.22 -22.65
N GLU A 33 -43.74 0.13 -21.41
CA GLU A 33 -43.32 -0.81 -20.37
C GLU A 33 -43.98 -2.18 -20.58
N SER A 34 -43.32 -3.26 -20.14
CA SER A 34 -44.00 -4.42 -19.55
C SER A 34 -43.05 -5.20 -18.61
N THR A 35 -43.34 -5.08 -17.31
CA THR A 35 -43.36 -6.12 -16.25
C THR A 35 -43.43 -7.58 -16.74
N THR A 36 -42.99 -8.66 -16.09
CA THR A 36 -42.45 -9.05 -14.77
C THR A 36 -42.26 -10.58 -14.85
N LEU A 37 -41.39 -11.19 -14.04
CA LEU A 37 -41.72 -12.31 -13.13
C LEU A 37 -40.44 -13.05 -12.67
N ALA A 38 -40.36 -13.18 -11.35
CA ALA A 38 -39.38 -13.92 -10.58
C ALA A 38 -39.70 -15.43 -10.56
N ALA A 39 -38.69 -16.25 -10.32
CA ALA A 39 -38.83 -17.60 -9.78
C ALA A 39 -37.58 -17.96 -8.97
N ASP A 40 -37.85 -18.42 -7.75
CA ASP A 40 -36.95 -18.72 -6.64
C ASP A 40 -36.15 -20.05 -6.77
N ASP A 41 -35.04 -20.06 -6.02
CA ASP A 41 -34.43 -21.14 -5.22
C ASP A 41 -34.00 -22.49 -5.82
N ALA A 42 -32.70 -22.78 -5.63
CA ALA A 42 -32.26 -24.04 -5.00
C ALA A 42 -30.79 -23.95 -4.52
N ALA A 43 -30.58 -24.33 -3.26
CA ALA A 43 -29.36 -24.24 -2.48
C ALA A 43 -28.20 -25.13 -2.98
N GLY A 44 -26.99 -24.56 -2.98
CA GLY A 44 -25.70 -25.27 -3.09
C GLY A 44 -24.58 -24.41 -2.48
N GLY A 45 -23.78 -25.02 -1.59
CA GLY A 45 -22.49 -24.55 -1.07
C GLY A 45 -22.30 -23.05 -0.84
N GLY A 46 -22.38 -22.61 0.42
CA GLY A 46 -22.26 -21.22 0.87
C GLY A 46 -21.39 -20.35 -0.03
N ASP A 47 -22.06 -19.54 -0.84
CA ASP A 47 -21.46 -18.61 -1.78
C ASP A 47 -20.54 -17.68 -1.00
N ALA A 48 -19.25 -17.68 -1.32
CA ALA A 48 -18.28 -16.81 -0.68
C ALA A 48 -18.42 -15.39 -1.27
N SER A 49 -19.61 -14.79 -1.11
CA SER A 49 -19.88 -13.44 -1.61
C SER A 49 -19.00 -12.45 -0.86
N PHE A 50 -18.39 -11.54 -1.61
CA PHE A 50 -17.65 -10.43 -1.03
C PHE A 50 -18.63 -9.33 -0.69
N ASP A 51 -18.61 -8.86 0.56
CA ASP A 51 -19.41 -7.72 0.99
C ASP A 51 -18.79 -6.41 0.49
N LEU A 52 -19.65 -5.54 -0.04
CA LEU A 52 -19.28 -4.19 -0.48
C LEU A 52 -19.54 -3.19 0.65
N LYS A 53 -18.68 -2.18 0.75
CA LYS A 53 -18.83 -1.04 1.65
C LYS A 53 -20.22 -0.43 1.51
N SER A 54 -20.82 -0.01 2.63
CA SER A 54 -22.13 0.65 2.64
C SER A 54 -22.24 1.83 1.65
N SER A 55 -21.15 2.58 1.44
CA SER A 55 -21.06 3.66 0.45
C SER A 55 -21.22 3.18 -1.00
N ALA A 56 -20.79 1.95 -1.29
CA ALA A 56 -20.89 1.32 -2.59
C ALA A 56 -22.26 0.64 -2.78
N SER A 57 -22.84 0.04 -1.74
CA SER A 57 -24.16 -0.60 -1.81
C SER A 57 -25.32 0.40 -1.94
N ALA A 58 -25.20 1.59 -1.33
CA ALA A 58 -26.14 2.71 -1.55
C ALA A 58 -26.16 3.18 -3.02
N SER A 59 -25.05 2.99 -3.74
CA SER A 59 -24.88 3.37 -5.13
C SER A 59 -25.52 2.37 -6.11
N THR A 60 -25.58 1.09 -5.73
CA THR A 60 -26.16 -0.01 -6.52
C THR A 60 -27.65 -0.23 -6.24
N ALA A 61 -28.15 0.13 -5.04
CA ALA A 61 -29.54 -0.03 -4.64
C ALA A 61 -30.53 0.98 -5.27
N SER A 62 -30.07 1.97 -6.05
CA SER A 62 -30.92 3.01 -6.66
C SER A 62 -31.68 2.56 -7.92
N ALA A 63 -32.13 1.31 -7.98
CA ALA A 63 -32.91 0.77 -9.11
C ALA A 63 -34.26 1.47 -9.38
N GLY A 64 -34.68 2.44 -8.55
CA GLY A 64 -35.89 3.25 -8.74
C GLY A 64 -35.70 4.77 -8.72
N GLY A 65 -34.48 5.31 -8.60
CA GLY A 65 -34.25 6.74 -8.34
C GLY A 65 -33.19 7.35 -9.24
N ARG A 66 -33.53 8.40 -9.98
CA ARG A 66 -32.62 9.13 -10.88
C ARG A 66 -31.45 9.76 -10.11
N GLY A 67 -30.27 9.16 -10.24
CA GLY A 67 -28.96 9.82 -10.11
C GLY A 67 -28.13 9.37 -8.89
N GLY A 68 -27.07 8.60 -9.14
CA GLY A 68 -25.97 8.44 -8.19
C GLY A 68 -25.31 7.05 -8.17
N GLY A 69 -24.09 6.95 -8.73
CA GLY A 69 -22.99 6.23 -8.09
C GLY A 69 -22.70 4.75 -8.42
N GLY A 70 -23.53 4.02 -9.16
CA GLY A 70 -23.21 2.62 -9.49
C GLY A 70 -21.95 2.45 -10.36
N CYS A 71 -21.23 1.34 -10.24
CA CYS A 71 -20.07 1.03 -11.10
C CYS A 71 -20.49 1.03 -12.57
N LEU A 72 -19.80 1.82 -13.40
CA LEU A 72 -20.06 1.87 -14.85
C LEU A 72 -19.57 0.61 -15.58
N VAL A 73 -18.78 -0.22 -14.92
CA VAL A 73 -18.13 -1.42 -15.44
C VAL A 73 -18.71 -2.63 -14.71
N GLN A 74 -18.93 -3.72 -15.44
CA GLN A 74 -19.36 -5.00 -14.89
C GLN A 74 -18.29 -6.07 -15.15
N PRO A 75 -18.22 -7.13 -14.32
CA PRO A 75 -17.34 -8.28 -14.59
C PRO A 75 -17.61 -8.88 -15.98
N LEU A 76 -16.56 -9.30 -16.67
CA LEU A 76 -16.67 -9.88 -18.01
C LEU A 76 -17.53 -11.14 -18.03
N GLY A 77 -17.48 -11.94 -16.97
CA GLY A 77 -18.32 -13.13 -16.82
C GLY A 77 -19.83 -12.84 -16.92
N ASN A 78 -20.28 -11.64 -16.51
CA ASN A 78 -21.70 -11.27 -16.59
C ASN A 78 -22.20 -11.16 -18.04
N LEU A 79 -21.31 -11.01 -19.02
CA LEU A 79 -21.66 -11.02 -20.44
C LEU A 79 -22.27 -12.36 -20.86
N LEU A 80 -21.85 -13.47 -20.24
CA LEU A 80 -22.38 -14.82 -20.53
C LEU A 80 -23.85 -14.97 -20.10
N LEU A 81 -24.24 -14.24 -19.05
CA LEU A 81 -25.57 -14.31 -18.43
C LEU A 81 -26.53 -13.22 -18.94
N ALA A 82 -26.03 -12.27 -19.74
CA ALA A 82 -26.86 -11.21 -20.28
C ALA A 82 -27.91 -11.84 -21.22
N ALA A 83 -29.19 -11.80 -20.79
CA ALA A 83 -30.34 -12.50 -21.38
C ALA A 83 -30.69 -12.17 -22.85
N ALA A 84 -29.85 -11.39 -23.54
CA ALA A 84 -29.95 -11.13 -24.96
C ALA A 84 -28.53 -11.06 -25.53
N ARG A 85 -28.37 -11.34 -26.84
CA ARG A 85 -27.15 -11.10 -27.65
C ARG A 85 -26.73 -9.61 -27.68
N ARG A 86 -26.68 -8.92 -26.54
CA ARG A 86 -26.17 -7.57 -26.40
C ARG A 86 -24.65 -7.68 -26.53
N ALA A 87 -24.13 -7.14 -27.62
CA ALA A 87 -22.70 -6.98 -27.79
C ALA A 87 -22.14 -6.17 -26.61
N ASN A 88 -20.95 -6.54 -26.13
CA ASN A 88 -20.26 -5.78 -25.12
C ASN A 88 -20.15 -4.31 -25.58
N LEU A 89 -20.61 -3.37 -24.76
CA LEU A 89 -20.53 -1.94 -25.07
C LEU A 89 -19.09 -1.50 -25.29
N ARG A 90 -18.14 -2.15 -24.61
CA ARG A 90 -16.70 -2.01 -24.83
C ARG A 90 -16.36 -2.21 -26.31
N ASP A 91 -16.71 -3.37 -26.88
CA ASP A 91 -16.30 -3.73 -28.24
C ASP A 91 -16.98 -2.87 -29.30
N SER A 92 -18.28 -2.63 -29.14
CA SER A 92 -19.04 -1.78 -30.06
C SER A 92 -18.63 -0.30 -29.99
N GLY A 93 -18.21 0.18 -28.81
CA GLY A 93 -17.79 1.55 -28.59
C GLY A 93 -16.31 1.83 -28.89
N LEU A 94 -15.45 0.81 -28.88
CA LEU A 94 -14.03 0.93 -29.29
C LEU A 94 -13.83 0.77 -30.79
N GLY A 95 -14.75 0.10 -31.49
CA GLY A 95 -14.68 -0.11 -32.94
C GLY A 95 -13.41 -0.88 -33.33
N ALA A 96 -12.56 -0.28 -34.17
CA ALA A 96 -11.32 -0.91 -34.63
C ALA A 96 -10.31 -1.19 -33.51
N LEU A 97 -10.41 -0.51 -32.36
CA LEU A 97 -9.53 -0.72 -31.20
C LEU A 97 -9.99 -1.85 -30.29
N ARG A 98 -11.14 -2.50 -30.57
CA ARG A 98 -11.64 -3.61 -29.76
C ARG A 98 -10.65 -4.75 -29.48
N PRO A 99 -9.69 -5.12 -30.39
CA PRO A 99 -8.79 -6.24 -30.13
C PRO A 99 -7.71 -5.93 -29.08
N LEU A 100 -7.50 -4.67 -28.73
CA LEU A 100 -6.51 -4.28 -27.73
C LEU A 100 -7.07 -4.59 -26.32
N PRO A 101 -6.26 -5.13 -25.39
CA PRO A 101 -6.68 -5.33 -24.01
C PRO A 101 -6.77 -3.99 -23.26
N ASP A 102 -7.52 -3.96 -22.15
CA ASP A 102 -7.87 -2.72 -21.45
C ASP A 102 -6.66 -2.03 -20.79
N ASP A 103 -5.70 -2.81 -20.31
CA ASP A 103 -4.41 -2.35 -19.77
C ASP A 103 -3.62 -1.59 -20.85
N LEU A 104 -3.46 -2.17 -22.05
CA LEU A 104 -2.75 -1.51 -23.15
C LEU A 104 -3.48 -0.25 -23.63
N ILE A 105 -4.81 -0.26 -23.66
CA ILE A 105 -5.58 0.94 -23.98
C ILE A 105 -5.28 2.03 -22.94
N LEU A 106 -5.32 1.71 -21.65
CA LEU A 106 -5.02 2.66 -20.58
C LEU A 106 -3.59 3.19 -20.64
N ASP A 107 -2.60 2.36 -20.97
CA ASP A 107 -1.21 2.80 -21.16
C ASP A 107 -1.12 3.85 -22.27
N VAL A 108 -1.77 3.60 -23.42
CA VAL A 108 -1.81 4.56 -24.53
C VAL A 108 -2.56 5.84 -24.13
N LEU A 109 -3.69 5.72 -23.44
CA LEU A 109 -4.46 6.87 -22.96
C LEU A 109 -3.68 7.67 -21.90
N GLY A 110 -2.85 7.02 -21.09
CA GLY A 110 -1.97 7.66 -20.10
C GLY A 110 -0.95 8.61 -20.73
N LEU A 111 -0.67 8.47 -22.02
CA LEU A 111 0.17 9.40 -22.79
C LEU A 111 -0.61 10.64 -23.27
N LEU A 112 -1.92 10.72 -23.13
CA LEU A 112 -2.71 11.86 -23.62
C LEU A 112 -2.82 12.96 -22.57
N PRO A 113 -2.72 14.25 -22.96
CA PRO A 113 -3.02 15.34 -22.04
C PRO A 113 -4.52 15.38 -21.73
N ALA A 114 -4.89 16.03 -20.61
CA ALA A 114 -6.27 16.11 -20.12
C ALA A 114 -7.29 16.57 -21.18
N ARG A 115 -6.90 17.50 -22.05
CA ARG A 115 -7.76 18.01 -23.14
C ARG A 115 -8.14 16.90 -24.12
N ASP A 116 -7.17 16.07 -24.49
CA ASP A 116 -7.35 15.03 -25.50
C ASP A 116 -8.09 13.83 -24.91
N LEU A 117 -7.84 13.49 -23.64
CA LEU A 117 -8.69 12.56 -22.88
C LEU A 117 -10.13 13.05 -22.81
N GLY A 118 -10.34 14.34 -22.52
CA GLY A 118 -11.66 14.96 -22.51
C GLY A 118 -12.35 14.87 -23.87
N ALA A 119 -11.65 15.14 -24.96
CA ALA A 119 -12.17 15.01 -26.32
C ALA A 119 -12.51 13.55 -26.67
N LEU A 120 -11.62 12.62 -26.33
CA LEU A 120 -11.82 11.19 -26.55
C LEU A 120 -13.02 10.66 -25.75
N SER A 121 -13.24 11.15 -24.53
CA SER A 121 -14.40 10.81 -23.70
C SER A 121 -15.75 11.13 -24.37
N ALA A 122 -15.76 12.01 -25.38
CA ALA A 122 -16.95 12.37 -26.15
C ALA A 122 -17.15 11.52 -27.41
N ALA A 123 -16.19 10.65 -27.77
CA ALA A 123 -16.25 9.86 -29.01
C ALA A 123 -17.25 8.70 -28.95
N SER A 124 -17.32 8.01 -27.80
CA SER A 124 -18.27 6.91 -27.58
C SER A 124 -18.52 6.69 -26.09
N LYS A 125 -19.56 5.92 -25.73
CA LYS A 125 -19.80 5.52 -24.33
C LYS A 125 -18.66 4.67 -23.77
N ALA A 126 -18.04 3.82 -24.59
CA ALA A 126 -16.89 3.02 -24.16
C ALA A 126 -15.69 3.91 -23.85
N PHE A 127 -15.37 4.87 -24.74
CA PHE A 127 -14.32 5.82 -24.46
C PHE A 127 -14.64 6.71 -23.27
N TYR A 128 -15.90 7.08 -23.04
CA TYR A 128 -16.27 7.79 -21.82
C TYR A 128 -15.89 6.99 -20.57
N VAL A 129 -16.22 5.70 -20.51
CA VAL A 129 -15.87 4.83 -19.38
C VAL A 129 -14.36 4.74 -19.20
N ILE A 130 -13.63 4.35 -20.25
CA ILE A 130 -12.18 4.08 -20.17
C ILE A 130 -11.40 5.37 -19.89
N SER A 131 -11.72 6.47 -20.59
CA SER A 131 -11.05 7.76 -20.36
C SER A 131 -11.43 8.43 -19.05
N SER A 132 -12.45 7.94 -18.34
CA SER A 132 -12.81 8.40 -16.98
C SER A 132 -12.13 7.58 -15.89
N HIS A 133 -11.32 6.57 -16.23
CA HIS A 133 -10.61 5.74 -15.27
C HIS A 133 -9.69 6.59 -14.39
N ASP A 134 -9.82 6.44 -13.08
CA ASP A 134 -9.22 7.34 -12.09
C ASP A 134 -7.68 7.45 -12.18
N PRO A 135 -6.92 6.35 -12.36
CA PRO A 135 -5.47 6.42 -12.57
C PRO A 135 -4.99 7.39 -13.66
N LEU A 136 -5.74 7.54 -14.76
CA LEU A 136 -5.38 8.49 -15.83
C LEU A 136 -5.40 9.93 -15.31
N TRP A 137 -6.47 10.29 -14.61
CA TRP A 137 -6.66 11.64 -14.09
C TRP A 137 -5.79 11.89 -12.85
N ARG A 138 -5.54 10.87 -12.03
CA ARG A 138 -4.61 10.94 -10.90
C ARG A 138 -3.21 11.32 -11.38
N ALA A 139 -2.69 10.62 -12.39
CA ALA A 139 -1.37 10.91 -12.96
C ALA A 139 -1.29 12.36 -13.46
N ILE A 140 -2.32 12.83 -14.16
CA ILE A 140 -2.41 14.20 -14.65
C ILE A 140 -2.47 15.23 -13.52
N VAL A 141 -3.32 15.01 -12.50
CA VAL A 141 -3.43 15.93 -11.35
C VAL A 141 -2.10 16.05 -10.63
N LEU A 142 -1.46 14.93 -10.32
CA LEU A 142 -0.19 14.93 -9.59
C LEU A 142 0.95 15.55 -10.42
N ALA A 143 0.95 15.36 -11.75
CA ALA A 143 1.95 15.96 -12.64
C ALA A 143 1.72 17.46 -12.88
N ASP A 144 0.48 17.89 -13.15
CA ASP A 144 0.17 19.26 -13.54
C ASP A 144 -0.02 20.20 -12.33
N LEU A 145 -0.57 19.68 -11.21
CA LEU A 145 -0.94 20.47 -10.03
C LEU A 145 -0.03 20.20 -8.82
N GLY A 146 0.80 19.15 -8.86
CA GLY A 146 1.61 18.75 -7.71
C GLY A 146 0.73 18.41 -6.50
N GLY A 147 1.06 18.99 -5.35
CA GLY A 147 0.26 18.87 -4.12
C GLY A 147 -0.74 19.99 -3.88
N ASP A 148 -0.81 21.00 -4.75
CA ASP A 148 -1.70 22.16 -4.59
C ASP A 148 -3.05 21.91 -5.28
N PHE A 149 -3.82 20.97 -4.73
CA PHE A 149 -5.18 20.70 -5.20
C PHE A 149 -6.16 20.50 -4.04
N ALA A 150 -7.42 20.86 -4.29
CA ALA A 150 -8.54 20.52 -3.44
C ALA A 150 -9.27 19.34 -4.08
N PHE A 151 -9.19 18.16 -3.45
CA PHE A 151 -9.82 16.96 -3.98
C PHE A 151 -11.34 17.14 -4.04
N ALA A 152 -11.94 16.85 -5.20
CA ALA A 152 -13.35 17.13 -5.50
C ALA A 152 -14.14 15.82 -5.76
N GLY A 153 -13.95 14.82 -4.91
CA GLY A 153 -14.65 13.53 -4.96
C GLY A 153 -14.15 12.55 -6.04
N SER A 154 -13.48 13.01 -7.09
CA SER A 154 -12.72 12.17 -8.03
C SER A 154 -11.54 12.93 -8.64
N TRP A 155 -10.56 12.21 -9.20
CA TRP A 155 -9.40 12.82 -9.83
C TRP A 155 -9.76 13.68 -11.04
N ARG A 156 -10.70 13.19 -11.86
CA ARG A 156 -11.23 13.95 -13.01
C ARG A 156 -11.93 15.23 -12.56
N ALA A 157 -12.78 15.14 -11.53
CA ALA A 157 -13.49 16.29 -10.99
C ALA A 157 -12.52 17.32 -10.40
N THR A 158 -11.49 16.85 -9.69
CA THR A 158 -10.41 17.65 -9.11
C THR A 158 -9.68 18.45 -10.20
N TYR A 159 -9.25 17.79 -11.28
CA TYR A 159 -8.59 18.46 -12.39
C TYR A 159 -9.48 19.52 -13.04
N ILE A 160 -10.75 19.17 -13.32
CA ILE A 160 -11.70 20.10 -13.95
C ILE A 160 -11.97 21.30 -13.05
N ALA A 161 -12.09 21.10 -11.74
CA ALA A 161 -12.28 22.17 -10.77
C ALA A 161 -11.10 23.14 -10.76
N ALA A 162 -9.88 22.62 -10.68
CA ALA A 162 -8.66 23.41 -10.73
C ALA A 162 -8.51 24.17 -12.06
N ALA A 163 -8.70 23.49 -13.20
CA ALA A 163 -8.50 24.08 -14.52
C ALA A 163 -9.58 25.09 -14.93
N SER A 164 -10.82 24.92 -14.45
CA SER A 164 -11.96 25.76 -14.88
C SER A 164 -12.44 26.77 -13.83
N GLY A 165 -12.02 26.62 -12.57
CA GLY A 165 -12.52 27.39 -11.43
C GLY A 165 -13.99 27.12 -11.10
N ARG A 166 -14.54 25.97 -11.55
CA ARG A 166 -15.93 25.57 -11.35
C ARG A 166 -16.01 24.13 -10.90
N ALA A 167 -16.91 23.83 -9.98
CA ALA A 167 -17.19 22.45 -9.58
C ALA A 167 -17.52 21.59 -10.82
N HIS A 168 -16.92 20.40 -10.90
CA HIS A 168 -17.27 19.45 -11.93
C HIS A 168 -18.71 19.00 -11.72
N CYS A 169 -19.55 19.24 -12.73
CA CYS A 169 -20.87 18.65 -12.81
C CYS A 169 -20.80 17.53 -13.85
N PRO A 170 -20.82 16.24 -13.46
CA PRO A 170 -20.91 15.17 -14.43
C PRO A 170 -22.16 15.35 -15.30
N PRO A 171 -22.15 14.90 -16.57
CA PRO A 171 -23.31 15.04 -17.44
C PRO A 171 -24.54 14.43 -16.77
N ARG A 172 -25.55 15.27 -16.44
CA ARG A 172 -26.87 14.78 -16.00
C ARG A 172 -27.40 13.89 -17.13
N ALA A 173 -27.47 12.57 -16.91
CA ALA A 173 -28.05 11.54 -17.78
C ALA A 173 -27.14 10.69 -18.69
N LEU A 174 -25.93 10.29 -18.26
CA LEU A 174 -25.27 9.13 -18.87
C LEU A 174 -25.67 7.84 -18.14
N ASP A 175 -26.68 7.14 -18.68
CA ASP A 175 -26.95 5.74 -18.32
C ASP A 175 -26.11 4.82 -19.23
N ILE A 176 -25.09 4.21 -18.64
CA ILE A 176 -24.15 3.30 -19.30
C ILE A 176 -24.35 1.92 -18.68
N LYS A 177 -24.83 0.98 -19.49
CA LYS A 177 -25.07 -0.42 -19.12
C LYS A 177 -24.41 -1.33 -20.13
N GLY A 178 -24.00 -2.52 -19.68
CA GLY A 178 -23.42 -3.54 -20.55
C GLY A 178 -22.00 -3.23 -21.01
N PHE A 179 -21.25 -2.44 -20.24
CA PHE A 179 -19.80 -2.32 -20.40
C PHE A 179 -19.15 -3.36 -19.48
N TYR A 180 -18.50 -4.35 -20.08
CA TYR A 180 -17.91 -5.47 -19.35
C TYR A 180 -16.40 -5.51 -19.51
N SER A 181 -15.68 -5.54 -18.38
CA SER A 181 -14.20 -5.59 -18.31
C SER A 181 -13.79 -6.04 -16.91
N ASP A 182 -13.06 -7.15 -16.80
CA ASP A 182 -12.52 -7.59 -15.50
C ASP A 182 -11.44 -6.64 -15.01
N TYR A 183 -10.56 -6.18 -15.91
CA TYR A 183 -9.46 -5.27 -15.57
C TYR A 183 -9.96 -3.96 -14.94
N LEU A 184 -10.91 -3.29 -15.60
CA LEU A 184 -11.45 -2.01 -15.11
C LEU A 184 -12.38 -2.20 -13.89
N PHE A 185 -13.07 -3.35 -13.82
CA PHE A 185 -13.94 -3.66 -12.68
C PHE A 185 -13.13 -3.97 -11.42
N GLN A 186 -11.98 -4.63 -11.56
CA GLN A 186 -11.16 -5.07 -10.43
C GLN A 186 -10.68 -3.90 -9.55
N SER A 187 -10.26 -2.78 -10.15
CA SER A 187 -9.87 -1.59 -9.40
C SER A 187 -11.03 -1.02 -8.58
N TRP A 188 -12.23 -0.95 -9.17
CA TRP A 188 -13.44 -0.55 -8.45
C TRP A 188 -13.81 -1.53 -7.33
N LEU A 189 -13.75 -2.84 -7.60
CA LEU A 189 -14.06 -3.87 -6.62
C LEU A 189 -13.11 -3.77 -5.41
N CYS A 190 -11.80 -3.69 -5.65
CA CYS A 190 -10.80 -3.56 -4.58
C CYS A 190 -11.00 -2.29 -3.75
N ALA A 191 -11.39 -1.17 -4.36
CA ALA A 191 -11.68 0.08 -3.65
C ALA A 191 -12.92 -0.01 -2.75
N ASN A 192 -13.90 -0.82 -3.13
CA ASN A 192 -15.23 -0.86 -2.54
C ASN A 192 -15.53 -2.11 -1.70
N MET A 193 -14.61 -3.07 -1.65
CA MET A 193 -14.78 -4.28 -0.87
C MET A 193 -14.47 -4.04 0.62
N GLU A 194 -15.23 -4.67 1.50
CA GLU A 194 -14.90 -4.73 2.92
C GLU A 194 -13.89 -5.85 3.22
N MET A 195 -13.00 -5.60 4.16
CA MET A 195 -12.12 -6.65 4.68
C MET A 195 -12.99 -7.69 5.40
N ARG A 196 -12.89 -8.96 5.00
CA ARG A 196 -13.66 -10.04 5.64
C ARG A 196 -13.23 -10.21 7.10
N THR A 197 -14.21 -10.45 7.97
CA THR A 197 -13.97 -10.71 9.41
C THR A 197 -12.98 -11.86 9.62
N GLU A 198 -13.07 -12.92 8.82
CA GLU A 198 -12.15 -14.07 8.87
C GLU A 198 -10.67 -13.71 8.60
N TRP A 199 -10.41 -12.64 7.83
CA TRP A 199 -9.04 -12.14 7.59
C TRP A 199 -8.55 -11.30 8.77
N LEU A 200 -9.46 -10.60 9.45
CA LEU A 200 -9.16 -9.73 10.57
C LEU A 200 -8.97 -10.52 11.88
N ASP A 201 -9.74 -11.58 12.08
CA ASP A 201 -9.74 -12.40 13.30
C ASP A 201 -8.45 -13.21 13.49
N ARG A 202 -7.65 -13.40 12.43
CA ARG A 202 -6.36 -14.08 12.56
C ARG A 202 -5.34 -13.18 13.26
N ASP A 203 -4.98 -13.59 14.47
CA ASP A 203 -3.93 -12.99 15.29
C ASP A 203 -3.04 -14.11 15.83
N THR A 204 -1.79 -14.14 15.38
CA THR A 204 -0.79 -15.18 15.68
C THR A 204 0.54 -14.60 16.14
N ILE A 205 0.68 -13.28 16.18
CA ILE A 205 1.86 -12.63 16.75
C ILE A 205 1.90 -12.84 18.25
N ASP A 206 3.10 -12.99 18.81
CA ASP A 206 3.27 -12.94 20.26
C ASP A 206 3.09 -11.50 20.76
N ARG A 207 2.39 -11.34 21.88
CA ARG A 207 2.03 -10.04 22.47
C ARG A 207 2.64 -9.93 23.85
N ARG A 208 3.44 -8.89 24.08
CA ARG A 208 4.19 -8.70 25.33
C ARG A 208 4.01 -7.31 25.89
N ARG A 209 3.85 -7.23 27.21
CA ARG A 209 3.81 -6.00 27.99
C ARG A 209 4.91 -6.02 29.06
N GLY A 210 5.58 -4.89 29.27
CA GLY A 210 6.58 -4.73 30.35
C GLY A 210 7.78 -5.68 30.23
N LEU A 211 8.23 -5.97 29.01
CA LEU A 211 9.41 -6.80 28.76
C LEU A 211 10.69 -6.05 29.19
N SER A 212 11.67 -6.74 29.78
CA SER A 212 12.98 -6.12 29.98
C SER A 212 13.75 -6.08 28.67
N LEU A 213 14.72 -5.17 28.53
CA LEU A 213 15.56 -5.08 27.34
C LEU A 213 16.29 -6.41 27.06
N GLU A 214 16.80 -7.06 28.10
CA GLU A 214 17.54 -8.32 27.98
C GLU A 214 16.64 -9.44 27.45
N LYS A 215 15.38 -9.51 27.93
CA LYS A 215 14.41 -10.48 27.44
C LYS A 215 13.98 -10.18 26.01
N PHE A 216 13.77 -8.91 25.66
CA PHE A 216 13.50 -8.51 24.28
C PHE A 216 14.59 -8.99 23.33
N ILE A 217 15.85 -8.72 23.69
CA ILE A 217 17.00 -9.14 22.90
C ILE A 217 17.05 -10.66 22.78
N ALA A 218 16.96 -11.39 23.90
CA ALA A 218 17.13 -12.84 23.92
C ALA A 218 15.98 -13.60 23.24
N GLU A 219 14.74 -13.12 23.36
CA GLU A 219 13.55 -13.83 22.89
C GLU A 219 13.11 -13.40 21.47
N TYR A 220 13.46 -12.18 21.02
CA TYR A 220 12.95 -11.63 19.75
C TYR A 220 14.03 -11.06 18.84
N GLU A 221 14.87 -10.14 19.32
CA GLU A 221 15.83 -9.46 18.44
C GLU A 221 16.94 -10.40 17.94
N GLU A 222 17.59 -11.15 18.84
CA GLU A 222 18.64 -12.11 18.50
C GLU A 222 18.10 -13.33 17.73
N PRO A 223 16.93 -13.90 18.06
CA PRO A 223 16.28 -14.92 17.23
C PRO A 223 15.71 -14.40 15.90
N ASN A 224 15.68 -13.08 15.69
CA ASN A 224 15.10 -12.41 14.54
C ASN A 224 13.60 -12.73 14.34
N TRP A 225 12.79 -12.54 15.39
CA TRP A 225 11.37 -12.91 15.43
C TRP A 225 10.45 -11.72 15.76
N PRO A 226 9.33 -11.52 15.03
CA PRO A 226 8.40 -10.42 15.27
C PRO A 226 7.69 -10.53 16.62
N VAL A 227 7.37 -9.37 17.21
CA VAL A 227 6.58 -9.28 18.44
C VAL A 227 5.76 -8.00 18.43
N LEU A 228 4.57 -8.06 19.02
CA LEU A 228 3.78 -6.87 19.34
C LEU A 228 4.02 -6.49 20.81
N LEU A 229 4.42 -5.25 21.02
CA LEU A 229 4.73 -4.68 22.33
C LEU A 229 3.63 -3.73 22.76
N GLU A 230 3.04 -4.00 23.92
CA GLU A 230 1.93 -3.24 24.49
C GLU A 230 2.43 -2.29 25.59
N GLY A 231 1.78 -1.12 25.73
CA GLY A 231 2.06 -0.15 26.79
C GLY A 231 3.36 0.65 26.61
N CYS A 232 4.00 0.59 25.43
CA CYS A 232 5.23 1.33 25.15
C CYS A 232 5.00 2.81 24.90
N LEU A 233 3.76 3.20 24.57
CA LEU A 233 3.38 4.58 24.24
C LEU A 233 2.72 5.29 25.42
N ASP A 234 2.53 4.64 26.56
CA ASP A 234 1.74 5.16 27.71
C ASP A 234 2.21 6.56 28.18
N THR A 235 3.50 6.89 27.97
CA THR A 235 4.11 8.18 28.33
C THR A 235 4.12 9.21 27.20
N TRP A 236 3.77 8.84 25.97
CA TRP A 236 3.92 9.71 24.81
C TRP A 236 2.82 10.79 24.76
N PRO A 237 3.21 12.08 24.72
CA PRO A 237 2.25 13.16 24.46
C PRO A 237 1.43 12.96 23.18
N ALA A 238 2.00 12.32 22.17
CA ALA A 238 1.34 12.06 20.88
C ALA A 238 -0.01 11.34 21.02
N LEU A 239 -0.17 10.40 21.96
CA LEU A 239 -1.43 9.67 22.15
C LEU A 239 -2.62 10.59 22.49
N GLN A 240 -2.35 11.71 23.17
CA GLN A 240 -3.38 12.68 23.55
C GLN A 240 -3.41 13.89 22.62
N LYS A 241 -2.23 14.36 22.17
CA LYS A 241 -2.11 15.61 21.42
C LYS A 241 -2.47 15.46 19.95
N TRP A 242 -2.18 14.33 19.30
CA TRP A 242 -2.26 14.18 17.84
C TRP A 242 -3.70 14.00 17.32
N THR A 243 -4.52 15.01 17.59
CA THR A 243 -5.81 15.27 16.95
C THR A 243 -5.60 15.95 15.61
N ARG A 244 -6.60 15.92 14.72
CA ARG A 244 -6.50 16.62 13.42
C ARG A 244 -6.32 18.12 13.62
N GLU A 245 -7.03 18.69 14.58
CA GLU A 245 -7.00 20.11 14.92
C GLU A 245 -5.60 20.54 15.37
N TYR A 246 -5.00 19.78 16.29
CA TYR A 246 -3.63 20.04 16.74
C TYR A 246 -2.62 19.93 15.60
N LEU A 247 -2.69 18.84 14.82
CA LEU A 247 -1.75 18.61 13.71
C LEU A 247 -1.85 19.71 12.65
N LEU A 248 -3.06 20.15 12.30
CA LEU A 248 -3.27 21.28 11.40
C LEU A 248 -2.69 22.59 11.94
N GLN A 249 -2.83 22.83 13.25
CA GLN A 249 -2.29 24.01 13.89
C GLN A 249 -0.76 24.04 13.87
N VAL A 250 -0.10 22.98 14.34
CA VAL A 250 1.37 22.95 14.47
C VAL A 250 2.08 22.82 13.13
N SER A 251 1.41 22.25 12.13
CA SER A 251 1.98 22.06 10.79
C SER A 251 1.56 23.14 9.78
N ALA A 252 0.91 24.22 10.23
CA ALA A 252 0.41 25.27 9.34
C ALA A 252 1.53 25.81 8.43
N GLY A 253 1.28 25.80 7.12
CA GLY A 253 2.24 26.25 6.10
C GLY A 253 3.41 25.29 5.84
N LYS A 254 3.39 24.07 6.40
CA LYS A 254 4.36 23.01 6.11
C LYS A 254 3.76 22.00 5.15
N GLU A 255 4.61 21.42 4.31
CA GLU A 255 4.23 20.37 3.38
C GLU A 255 4.85 19.04 3.80
N PHE A 256 4.10 17.96 3.59
CA PHE A 256 4.50 16.59 3.88
C PHE A 256 4.52 15.79 2.58
N ALA A 257 5.45 14.84 2.51
CA ALA A 257 5.56 13.89 1.42
C ALA A 257 4.34 12.96 1.43
N VAL A 258 3.62 12.96 0.30
CA VAL A 258 2.40 12.17 0.07
C VAL A 258 2.55 11.51 -1.30
N GLY A 259 3.07 10.28 -1.30
CA GLY A 259 3.45 9.59 -2.54
C GLY A 259 4.43 10.42 -3.38
N PRO A 260 4.12 10.74 -4.66
CA PRO A 260 5.05 11.46 -5.55
C PRO A 260 5.05 12.97 -5.36
N VAL A 261 4.21 13.53 -4.48
CA VAL A 261 4.06 14.98 -4.29
C VAL A 261 4.31 15.36 -2.83
N SER A 262 4.46 16.66 -2.57
CA SER A 262 4.38 17.23 -1.21
C SER A 262 3.15 18.12 -1.11
N MET A 263 2.40 18.04 -0.02
CA MET A 263 1.21 18.88 0.20
C MET A 263 1.00 19.23 1.67
N PRO A 264 0.29 20.34 1.96
CA PRO A 264 -0.16 20.67 3.31
C PRO A 264 -1.16 19.65 3.88
N LEU A 265 -1.19 19.51 5.21
CA LEU A 265 -2.07 18.53 5.88
C LEU A 265 -3.56 18.79 5.69
N ASP A 266 -4.00 20.05 5.52
CA ASP A 266 -5.41 20.36 5.26
C ASP A 266 -5.88 19.81 3.91
N ARG A 267 -5.05 19.93 2.87
CA ARG A 267 -5.28 19.32 1.55
C ARG A 267 -5.28 17.81 1.63
N TYR A 268 -4.34 17.23 2.39
CA TYR A 268 -4.27 15.79 2.57
C TYR A 268 -5.50 15.24 3.29
N PHE A 269 -5.96 15.87 4.38
CA PHE A 269 -7.16 15.44 5.09
C PHE A 269 -8.42 15.60 4.23
N LEU A 270 -8.55 16.70 3.49
CA LEU A 270 -9.65 16.86 2.53
C LEU A 270 -9.67 15.72 1.51
N TYR A 271 -8.52 15.33 0.99
CA TYR A 271 -8.38 14.18 0.11
C TYR A 271 -8.76 12.86 0.83
N ALA A 272 -8.19 12.60 2.00
CA ALA A 272 -8.37 11.37 2.75
C ALA A 272 -9.84 11.13 3.16
N ASP A 273 -10.59 12.20 3.43
CA ASP A 273 -12.01 12.15 3.80
C ASP A 273 -12.93 11.75 2.63
N ASN A 274 -12.48 11.97 1.39
CA ASN A 274 -13.33 11.89 0.21
C ASN A 274 -12.88 10.83 -0.79
N VAL A 275 -11.68 10.26 -0.63
CA VAL A 275 -11.12 9.30 -1.58
C VAL A 275 -11.84 7.94 -1.49
N GLN A 276 -12.12 7.36 -2.65
CA GLN A 276 -12.61 5.99 -2.80
C GLN A 276 -11.80 5.29 -3.90
N GLU A 277 -10.56 4.89 -3.57
CA GLU A 277 -9.68 4.20 -4.51
C GLU A 277 -9.01 2.99 -3.85
N GLU A 278 -8.57 2.03 -4.65
CA GLU A 278 -7.92 0.79 -4.15
C GLU A 278 -6.54 1.04 -3.53
N ARG A 279 -5.92 2.19 -3.85
CA ARG A 279 -4.60 2.60 -3.37
C ARG A 279 -4.57 4.09 -3.05
N PRO A 280 -5.20 4.51 -1.95
CA PRO A 280 -5.17 5.91 -1.52
C PRO A 280 -3.73 6.41 -1.40
N LEU A 281 -3.50 7.68 -1.73
CA LEU A 281 -2.27 8.39 -1.39
C LEU A 281 -2.01 8.26 0.10
N TYR A 282 -0.76 7.99 0.41
CA TYR A 282 -0.29 7.70 1.76
C TYR A 282 0.77 8.72 2.15
N LEU A 283 0.54 9.44 3.24
CA LEU A 283 1.52 10.37 3.77
C LEU A 283 2.61 9.58 4.48
N PHE A 284 3.85 9.78 4.03
CA PHE A 284 5.03 9.07 4.52
C PHE A 284 6.22 10.02 4.48
N ASP A 285 6.45 10.75 5.57
CA ASP A 285 7.41 11.87 5.59
C ASP A 285 8.56 11.63 6.56
N ALA A 286 9.78 11.59 6.02
CA ALA A 286 10.99 11.32 6.78
C ALA A 286 11.45 12.50 7.66
N LYS A 287 11.01 13.71 7.30
CA LYS A 287 11.51 14.99 7.82
C LYS A 287 10.47 15.70 8.68
N PHE A 288 9.40 15.01 9.07
CA PHE A 288 8.28 15.60 9.81
C PHE A 288 8.75 16.29 11.11
N ALA A 289 9.67 15.66 11.84
CA ALA A 289 10.21 16.19 13.08
C ALA A 289 11.14 17.39 12.87
N ASP A 290 11.79 17.49 11.70
CA ASP A 290 12.64 18.64 11.36
C ASP A 290 11.77 19.82 10.88
N LYS A 291 10.67 19.51 10.17
CA LYS A 291 9.68 20.47 9.68
C LYS A 291 8.81 21.05 10.79
N VAL A 292 8.46 20.20 11.77
CA VAL A 292 7.56 20.47 12.90
C VAL A 292 8.18 19.88 14.19
N PRO A 293 9.07 20.63 14.85
CA PRO A 293 9.78 20.16 16.06
C PRO A 293 8.86 19.72 17.21
N GLU A 294 7.66 20.30 17.30
CA GLU A 294 6.62 19.91 18.26
C GLU A 294 6.24 18.43 18.11
N MET A 295 6.06 17.96 16.87
CA MET A 295 5.77 16.56 16.59
C MET A 295 6.96 15.66 16.95
N GLY A 296 8.19 16.14 16.72
CA GLY A 296 9.40 15.42 17.11
C GLY A 296 9.58 15.29 18.63
N SER A 297 8.99 16.21 19.40
CA SER A 297 9.06 16.24 20.87
C SER A 297 7.91 15.49 21.55
N ASP A 298 6.90 15.05 20.77
CA ASP A 298 5.70 14.37 21.27
C ASP A 298 5.88 12.85 21.43
N TYR A 299 7.07 12.32 21.16
CA TYR A 299 7.39 10.91 21.33
C TYR A 299 8.87 10.68 21.69
N GLU A 300 9.18 9.49 22.19
CA GLU A 300 10.54 9.04 22.48
C GLU A 300 10.79 7.66 21.90
N VAL A 301 12.04 7.31 21.56
CA VAL A 301 12.35 5.96 21.07
C VAL A 301 12.25 4.97 22.23
N PRO A 302 11.41 3.91 22.13
CA PRO A 302 11.29 2.91 23.19
C PRO A 302 12.62 2.25 23.52
N VAL A 303 12.82 1.86 24.78
CA VAL A 303 14.10 1.33 25.30
C VAL A 303 14.69 0.20 24.45
N TYR A 304 13.85 -0.63 23.84
CA TYR A 304 14.24 -1.75 22.98
C TYR A 304 15.00 -1.33 21.72
N PHE A 305 14.79 -0.10 21.24
CA PHE A 305 15.25 0.37 19.93
C PHE A 305 16.22 1.56 20.05
N GLN A 306 16.73 1.85 21.24
CA GLN A 306 17.65 2.98 21.48
C GLN A 306 19.08 2.71 20.99
N GLU A 307 19.49 1.44 20.87
CA GLU A 307 20.73 1.10 20.20
C GLU A 307 20.56 1.25 18.69
N ASP A 308 21.12 2.33 18.17
CA ASP A 308 20.96 2.70 16.78
C ASP A 308 22.31 3.11 16.18
N LEU A 309 23.01 2.10 15.68
CA LEU A 309 24.36 2.17 15.17
C LEU A 309 24.47 3.04 13.93
N PHE A 310 23.42 3.17 13.10
CA PHE A 310 23.45 4.09 11.96
C PHE A 310 23.61 5.56 12.36
N LYS A 311 23.35 5.91 13.63
CA LYS A 311 23.60 7.26 14.17
C LYS A 311 25.06 7.71 14.04
N VAL A 312 26.05 6.79 14.00
CA VAL A 312 27.47 7.17 13.88
C VAL A 312 27.82 7.80 12.53
N LEU A 313 26.95 7.65 11.52
CA LEU A 313 27.11 8.29 10.20
C LEU A 313 26.79 9.79 10.21
N GLY A 314 26.21 10.33 11.29
CA GLY A 314 25.82 11.73 11.37
C GLY A 314 24.87 12.13 10.23
N GLU A 315 25.20 13.19 9.51
CA GLU A 315 24.40 13.72 8.38
C GLU A 315 24.37 12.80 7.15
N GLU A 316 25.29 11.84 7.05
CA GLU A 316 25.32 10.88 5.94
C GLU A 316 24.39 9.69 6.15
N ARG A 317 23.74 9.63 7.31
CA ARG A 317 22.81 8.59 7.68
C ARG A 317 21.61 8.55 6.71
N PRO A 318 21.19 7.36 6.24
CA PRO A 318 19.92 7.22 5.55
C PRO A 318 18.71 7.70 6.37
N ASP A 319 17.67 8.17 5.68
CA ASP A 319 16.34 8.40 6.27
C ASP A 319 15.96 7.17 7.12
N HIS A 320 15.51 7.42 8.35
CA HIS A 320 15.36 6.36 9.36
C HIS A 320 14.09 6.46 10.19
N ARG A 321 13.36 7.58 10.10
CA ARG A 321 12.14 7.81 10.87
C ARG A 321 11.10 8.42 9.96
N TRP A 322 9.86 7.98 10.05
CA TRP A 322 8.78 8.53 9.26
C TRP A 322 7.52 8.67 10.11
N ILE A 323 6.81 9.78 9.91
CA ILE A 323 5.39 9.83 10.24
C ILE A 323 4.61 9.24 9.08
N ILE A 324 3.58 8.47 9.44
CA ILE A 324 2.71 7.81 8.50
C ILE A 324 1.27 8.17 8.83
N ILE A 325 0.57 8.78 7.88
CA ILE A 325 -0.85 9.14 8.02
C ILE A 325 -1.61 8.62 6.79
N GLY A 326 -2.75 7.96 7.00
CA GLY A 326 -3.58 7.56 5.87
C GLY A 326 -5.00 7.11 6.24
N PRO A 327 -5.94 7.20 5.27
CA PRO A 327 -7.31 6.74 5.43
C PRO A 327 -7.41 5.20 5.45
N ALA A 328 -8.58 4.68 5.79
CA ALA A 328 -8.86 3.25 5.70
C ALA A 328 -8.59 2.71 4.28
N GLY A 329 -8.02 1.52 4.18
CA GLY A 329 -7.62 0.88 2.92
C GLY A 329 -6.26 1.33 2.36
N SER A 330 -5.67 2.42 2.87
CA SER A 330 -4.28 2.76 2.57
C SER A 330 -3.29 1.86 3.33
N GLY A 331 -2.03 1.83 2.91
CA GLY A 331 -1.01 1.01 3.53
C GLY A 331 0.15 0.70 2.61
N SER A 332 0.91 -0.34 2.95
CA SER A 332 2.06 -0.82 2.19
C SER A 332 1.86 -2.27 1.79
N SER A 333 2.00 -2.57 0.49
CA SER A 333 2.08 -3.95 -0.02
C SER A 333 3.31 -4.69 0.54
N PHE A 334 3.43 -6.00 0.28
CA PHE A 334 4.58 -6.77 0.73
C PHE A 334 5.91 -6.16 0.29
N HIS A 335 6.78 -5.94 1.28
CA HIS A 335 8.14 -5.48 1.10
C HIS A 335 9.01 -6.00 2.24
N VAL A 336 10.33 -5.87 2.07
CA VAL A 336 11.32 -6.02 3.13
C VAL A 336 11.92 -4.64 3.37
N ASP A 337 12.17 -4.30 4.62
CA ASP A 337 12.81 -3.03 4.97
C ASP A 337 14.15 -2.85 4.25
N PRO A 338 14.45 -1.63 3.76
CA PRO A 338 15.65 -1.37 3.00
C PRO A 338 16.91 -1.51 3.87
N ASN A 339 18.07 -1.55 3.21
CA ASN A 339 19.38 -1.51 3.87
C ASN A 339 19.63 -2.66 4.87
N SER A 340 18.80 -3.70 4.87
CA SER A 340 18.86 -4.79 5.86
C SER A 340 18.65 -4.30 7.30
N THR A 341 17.93 -3.21 7.52
CA THR A 341 17.60 -2.75 8.87
C THR A 341 16.50 -3.60 9.50
N SER A 342 16.39 -3.54 10.83
CA SER A 342 15.15 -3.87 11.54
C SER A 342 14.31 -2.59 11.69
N ALA A 343 13.03 -2.72 11.98
CA ALA A 343 12.16 -1.58 12.21
C ALA A 343 11.21 -1.80 13.38
N TRP A 344 10.63 -0.70 13.86
CA TRP A 344 9.49 -0.72 14.76
C TRP A 344 8.43 0.27 14.26
N ASN A 345 7.16 -0.07 14.44
CA ASN A 345 6.02 0.76 14.03
C ASN A 345 5.06 0.95 15.20
N ALA A 346 4.96 2.18 15.69
CA ALA A 346 4.10 2.59 16.78
C ALA A 346 2.81 3.21 16.25
N VAL A 347 1.67 2.59 16.57
CA VAL A 347 0.35 3.12 16.16
C VAL A 347 -0.13 4.09 17.22
N ILE A 348 -0.31 5.36 16.83
CA ILE A 348 -0.72 6.45 17.73
C ILE A 348 -2.22 6.64 17.68
N LYS A 349 -2.79 6.54 16.48
CA LYS A 349 -4.24 6.56 16.24
C LYS A 349 -4.58 5.51 15.19
N GLY A 350 -5.75 4.91 15.33
CA GLY A 350 -6.27 3.94 14.39
C GLY A 350 -5.84 2.50 14.66
N ALA A 351 -6.00 1.66 13.64
CA ALA A 351 -5.66 0.25 13.68
C ALA A 351 -5.13 -0.23 12.33
N LYS A 352 -4.13 -1.10 12.39
CA LYS A 352 -3.43 -1.64 11.23
C LYS A 352 -3.44 -3.17 11.27
N LYS A 353 -3.85 -3.82 10.18
CA LYS A 353 -3.67 -5.26 9.99
C LYS A 353 -2.28 -5.51 9.41
N TRP A 354 -1.52 -6.37 10.08
CA TRP A 354 -0.19 -6.83 9.66
C TRP A 354 -0.26 -8.28 9.20
N VAL A 355 0.48 -8.58 8.14
CA VAL A 355 0.76 -9.94 7.67
C VAL A 355 2.24 -10.02 7.37
N MET A 356 2.94 -10.97 8.00
CA MET A 356 4.40 -11.06 7.97
C MET A 356 4.86 -12.47 7.63
N PHE A 357 5.78 -12.60 6.68
CA PHE A 357 6.43 -13.87 6.32
C PHE A 357 7.91 -13.83 6.67
N PRO A 358 8.49 -14.97 7.10
CA PRO A 358 9.89 -15.04 7.44
C PRO A 358 10.78 -14.80 6.20
N PRO A 359 12.04 -14.38 6.37
CA PRO A 359 12.89 -13.93 5.27
C PRO A 359 13.11 -14.96 4.16
N GLU A 360 13.04 -16.26 4.48
CA GLU A 360 13.36 -17.34 3.55
C GLU A 360 12.22 -17.64 2.55
N VAL A 361 10.99 -17.20 2.84
CA VAL A 361 9.80 -17.58 2.06
C VAL A 361 9.09 -16.34 1.54
N PRO A 362 9.09 -16.09 0.22
CA PRO A 362 8.28 -15.01 -0.34
C PRO A 362 6.78 -15.30 -0.12
N PRO A 363 5.96 -14.26 0.13
CA PRO A 363 4.52 -14.41 0.25
C PRO A 363 3.88 -14.96 -1.05
N PRO A 364 2.72 -15.64 -0.98
CA PRO A 364 2.00 -16.08 -2.17
C PRO A 364 1.69 -14.91 -3.11
N GLY A 365 1.94 -15.09 -4.42
CA GLY A 365 1.74 -14.04 -5.44
C GLY A 365 2.80 -12.94 -5.44
N VAL A 366 3.84 -13.06 -4.60
CA VAL A 366 4.98 -12.13 -4.55
C VAL A 366 6.20 -12.81 -5.12
N HIS A 367 6.82 -12.16 -6.11
CA HIS A 367 7.96 -12.68 -6.86
C HIS A 367 9.07 -11.62 -6.90
N PRO A 368 10.07 -11.71 -6.00
CA PRO A 368 11.26 -10.87 -6.07
C PRO A 368 12.17 -11.29 -7.23
N SER A 369 12.84 -10.32 -7.85
CA SER A 369 13.92 -10.58 -8.80
C SER A 369 15.13 -11.22 -8.11
N ALA A 370 15.96 -11.94 -8.87
CA ALA A 370 17.12 -12.66 -8.33
C ALA A 370 18.14 -11.72 -7.64
N ASP A 371 18.22 -10.47 -8.08
CA ASP A 371 19.09 -9.42 -7.54
C ASP A 371 18.44 -8.60 -6.41
N GLY A 372 17.16 -8.86 -6.11
CA GLY A 372 16.37 -8.16 -5.11
C GLY A 372 15.98 -6.72 -5.46
N ALA A 373 16.24 -6.26 -6.69
CA ALA A 373 15.96 -4.90 -7.12
C ALA A 373 14.47 -4.65 -7.41
N GLU A 374 13.76 -5.68 -7.87
CA GLU A 374 12.35 -5.58 -8.22
C GLU A 374 11.52 -6.62 -7.48
N VAL A 375 10.31 -6.21 -7.08
CA VAL A 375 9.30 -7.10 -6.52
C VAL A 375 8.04 -6.97 -7.36
N THR A 376 7.63 -8.10 -7.95
CA THR A 376 6.32 -8.26 -8.57
C THR A 376 5.35 -8.72 -7.50
N SER A 377 4.25 -8.00 -7.32
CA SER A 377 3.20 -8.27 -6.34
C SER A 377 1.85 -7.87 -6.92
N PRO A 378 0.72 -8.28 -6.32
CA PRO A 378 -0.59 -7.71 -6.65
C PRO A 378 -0.58 -6.19 -6.61
N VAL A 379 -1.42 -5.58 -7.44
CA VAL A 379 -1.51 -4.14 -7.63
C VAL A 379 -1.88 -3.47 -6.31
N SER A 380 -2.90 -3.98 -5.62
CA SER A 380 -3.37 -3.46 -4.33
C SER A 380 -3.31 -4.51 -3.22
N ILE A 381 -3.33 -4.03 -1.97
CA ILE A 381 -3.34 -4.91 -0.79
C ILE A 381 -4.62 -5.76 -0.78
N MET A 382 -5.74 -5.15 -1.15
CA MET A 382 -7.03 -5.83 -1.17
C MET A 382 -7.07 -6.96 -2.21
N GLU A 383 -6.49 -6.72 -3.39
CA GLU A 383 -6.32 -7.76 -4.41
C GLU A 383 -5.54 -8.97 -3.87
N TRP A 384 -4.49 -8.74 -3.08
CA TRP A 384 -3.74 -9.83 -2.45
C TRP A 384 -4.62 -10.64 -1.50
N PHE A 385 -5.43 -9.98 -0.66
CA PHE A 385 -6.35 -10.68 0.23
C PHE A 385 -7.37 -11.54 -0.53
N MET A 386 -7.92 -11.02 -1.63
CA MET A 386 -8.90 -11.73 -2.45
C MET A 386 -8.32 -13.00 -3.09
N ASN A 387 -7.15 -12.87 -3.71
CA ASN A 387 -6.64 -13.87 -4.63
C ASN A 387 -5.61 -14.82 -3.99
N PHE A 388 -4.91 -14.37 -2.96
CA PHE A 388 -3.71 -15.06 -2.45
C PHE A 388 -3.77 -15.40 -0.95
N TYR A 389 -4.58 -14.71 -0.15
CA TYR A 389 -4.68 -15.02 1.30
C TYR A 389 -5.10 -16.46 1.58
N GLY A 390 -6.03 -17.01 0.78
CA GLY A 390 -6.46 -18.40 0.91
C GLY A 390 -5.32 -19.42 0.77
N ALA A 391 -4.32 -19.12 -0.08
CA ALA A 391 -3.15 -19.97 -0.30
C ALA A 391 -2.25 -20.06 0.95
N CYS A 392 -2.32 -19.11 1.88
CA CYS A 392 -1.55 -19.12 3.13
C CYS A 392 -1.82 -20.37 3.99
N ARG A 393 -2.99 -21.02 3.83
CA ARG A 393 -3.36 -22.23 4.60
C ARG A 393 -2.43 -23.41 4.32
N THR A 394 -1.92 -23.50 3.10
CA THR A 394 -1.07 -24.59 2.59
C THR A 394 0.30 -24.09 2.11
N TRP A 395 0.65 -22.83 2.40
CA TRP A 395 1.94 -22.26 2.02
C TRP A 395 3.08 -22.88 2.84
N GLU A 396 4.31 -22.85 2.30
CA GLU A 396 5.50 -23.45 2.90
C GLU A 396 5.68 -23.00 4.36
N LYS A 397 5.51 -21.70 4.61
CA LYS A 397 5.41 -21.14 5.95
C LYS A 397 4.19 -20.24 6.05
N ARG A 398 3.45 -20.41 7.14
CA ARG A 398 2.30 -19.57 7.45
C ARG A 398 2.75 -18.20 7.92
N PRO A 399 1.99 -17.13 7.60
CA PRO A 399 2.31 -15.81 8.08
C PRO A 399 2.09 -15.68 9.59
N ILE A 400 2.82 -14.75 10.18
CA ILE A 400 2.51 -14.15 11.47
C ILE A 400 1.61 -12.95 11.21
N GLU A 401 0.51 -12.84 11.93
CA GLU A 401 -0.51 -11.83 11.67
C GLU A 401 -0.98 -11.18 12.96
N CYS A 402 -1.37 -9.91 12.90
CA CYS A 402 -2.06 -9.26 14.00
C CYS A 402 -2.83 -8.02 13.56
N VAL A 403 -3.75 -7.58 14.41
CA VAL A 403 -4.26 -6.21 14.38
C VAL A 403 -3.55 -5.40 15.46
N CYS A 404 -2.71 -4.46 15.03
CA CYS A 404 -2.00 -3.50 15.88
C CYS A 404 -2.86 -2.25 16.05
N ARG A 405 -3.17 -1.87 17.30
CA ARG A 405 -4.08 -0.76 17.62
C ARG A 405 -3.32 0.41 18.24
N ALA A 406 -3.99 1.55 18.35
CA ALA A 406 -3.46 2.72 19.06
C ALA A 406 -2.90 2.33 20.45
N GLY A 407 -1.63 2.68 20.69
CA GLY A 407 -0.88 2.32 21.90
C GLY A 407 0.11 1.15 21.73
N ASP A 408 -0.02 0.38 20.65
CA ASP A 408 0.82 -0.80 20.37
C ASP A 408 2.02 -0.46 19.48
N ILE A 409 3.07 -1.27 19.58
CA ILE A 409 4.22 -1.29 18.66
C ILE A 409 4.37 -2.67 18.04
N VAL A 410 4.58 -2.74 16.72
CA VAL A 410 5.09 -3.96 16.07
C VAL A 410 6.60 -3.84 15.87
N PHE A 411 7.36 -4.83 16.35
CA PHE A 411 8.76 -5.03 15.99
C PHE A 411 8.84 -5.86 14.69
N VAL A 412 9.52 -5.30 13.68
CA VAL A 412 9.78 -5.92 12.38
C VAL A 412 11.26 -6.29 12.32
N PRO A 413 11.62 -7.59 12.41
CA PRO A 413 13.01 -8.00 12.38
C PRO A 413 13.58 -7.88 10.96
N ASN A 414 14.91 -7.84 10.88
CA ASN A 414 15.64 -7.81 9.61
C ASN A 414 15.14 -8.91 8.64
N GLY A 415 14.89 -8.53 7.40
CA GLY A 415 14.59 -9.46 6.31
C GLY A 415 13.14 -9.94 6.24
N TRP A 416 12.28 -9.60 7.21
CA TRP A 416 10.90 -10.06 7.20
C TRP A 416 10.06 -9.37 6.13
N TRP A 417 9.40 -10.18 5.30
CA TRP A 417 8.38 -9.70 4.38
C TRP A 417 7.17 -9.24 5.17
N HIS A 418 6.68 -8.04 4.93
CA HIS A 418 5.51 -7.54 5.65
C HIS A 418 4.61 -6.67 4.78
N LEU A 419 3.30 -6.83 5.00
CA LEU A 419 2.23 -6.05 4.41
C LEU A 419 1.39 -5.45 5.52
N VAL A 420 0.97 -4.20 5.32
CA VAL A 420 0.21 -3.43 6.31
C VAL A 420 -0.96 -2.74 5.62
N ILE A 421 -2.17 -2.91 6.13
CA ILE A 421 -3.37 -2.16 5.70
C ILE A 421 -4.00 -1.44 6.89
N ASN A 422 -4.30 -0.15 6.69
CA ASN A 422 -5.03 0.68 7.64
C ASN A 422 -6.50 0.27 7.62
N LEU A 423 -7.03 -0.15 8.77
CA LEU A 423 -8.44 -0.53 8.91
C LEU A 423 -9.35 0.68 9.12
N GLU A 424 -8.77 1.78 9.60
CA GLU A 424 -9.38 3.07 9.86
C GLU A 424 -8.37 4.19 9.58
N GLU A 425 -8.79 5.46 9.67
CA GLU A 425 -7.82 6.56 9.65
C GLU A 425 -6.76 6.32 10.72
N SER A 426 -5.50 6.27 10.27
CA SER A 426 -4.39 5.86 11.11
C SER A 426 -3.27 6.88 11.10
N ILE A 427 -2.67 7.09 12.27
CA ILE A 427 -1.44 7.87 12.46
C ILE A 427 -0.44 6.97 13.17
N ALA A 428 0.76 6.85 12.62
CA ALA A 428 1.83 6.04 13.19
C ALA A 428 3.19 6.69 13.01
N ILE A 429 4.14 6.31 13.85
CA ILE A 429 5.56 6.58 13.68
C ILE A 429 6.26 5.26 13.45
N THR A 430 7.13 5.20 12.45
CA THR A 430 7.99 4.04 12.21
C THR A 430 9.44 4.48 12.19
N GLN A 431 10.34 3.66 12.71
CA GLN A 431 11.77 3.88 12.52
C GLN A 431 12.51 2.59 12.17
N ASN A 432 13.51 2.76 11.32
CA ASN A 432 14.46 1.73 10.95
C ASN A 432 15.75 1.97 11.75
N TYR A 433 16.29 0.90 12.32
CA TYR A 433 17.44 0.98 13.20
C TYR A 433 18.40 -0.19 12.98
N VAL A 434 19.65 0.03 13.38
CA VAL A 434 20.71 -0.97 13.35
C VAL A 434 21.20 -1.20 14.77
N SER A 435 21.09 -2.42 15.25
CA SER A 435 21.67 -2.85 16.53
C SER A 435 22.84 -3.79 16.25
N ARG A 436 23.52 -4.23 17.32
CA ARG A 436 24.55 -5.26 17.21
C ARG A 436 23.99 -6.58 16.66
N ARG A 437 22.68 -6.80 16.71
CA ARG A 437 22.03 -8.05 16.27
C ARG A 437 21.83 -8.14 14.76
N ASN A 438 21.74 -7.01 14.07
CA ASN A 438 21.61 -6.97 12.61
C ASN A 438 22.79 -6.26 11.91
N LEU A 439 23.79 -5.77 12.65
CA LEU A 439 24.95 -5.05 12.07
C LEU A 439 25.65 -5.81 10.95
N LEU A 440 25.91 -7.11 11.12
CA LEU A 440 26.57 -7.91 10.08
C LEU A 440 25.68 -8.05 8.84
N ASN A 441 24.37 -8.24 9.02
CA ASN A 441 23.41 -8.29 7.91
C ASN A 441 23.38 -6.98 7.10
N VAL A 442 23.51 -5.84 7.79
CA VAL A 442 23.58 -4.52 7.16
C VAL A 442 24.90 -4.36 6.40
N LEU A 443 26.04 -4.70 7.00
CA LEU A 443 27.34 -4.62 6.32
C LEU A 443 27.37 -5.54 5.09
N ASP A 444 26.87 -6.78 5.20
CA ASP A 444 26.79 -7.71 4.08
C ASP A 444 25.89 -7.19 2.95
N PHE A 445 24.76 -6.53 3.29
CA PHE A 445 23.91 -5.88 2.30
C PHE A 445 24.62 -4.72 1.60
N LEU A 446 25.26 -3.83 2.36
CA LEU A 446 25.94 -2.66 1.82
C LEU A 446 27.16 -3.02 0.96
N LYS A 447 27.71 -4.22 1.13
CA LYS A 447 28.83 -4.75 0.33
C LYS A 447 28.41 -5.36 -1.01
N ARG A 448 27.11 -5.56 -1.26
CA ARG A 448 26.63 -6.20 -2.49
C ARG A 448 27.04 -5.41 -3.74
N PRO A 449 27.34 -6.09 -4.87
CA PRO A 449 27.76 -5.40 -6.10
C PRO A 449 26.75 -4.36 -6.62
N ASN A 450 25.46 -4.57 -6.36
CA ASN A 450 24.37 -3.67 -6.75
C ASN A 450 23.86 -2.81 -5.58
N ALA A 451 24.60 -2.69 -4.47
CA ALA A 451 24.17 -1.90 -3.31
C ALA A 451 23.90 -0.43 -3.66
N ASN A 452 24.62 0.14 -4.63
CA ASN A 452 24.40 1.49 -5.15
C ASN A 452 22.98 1.70 -5.73
N GLU A 453 22.33 0.63 -6.20
CA GLU A 453 20.95 0.65 -6.71
C GLU A 453 19.93 0.37 -5.60
N LEU A 454 20.25 -0.58 -4.70
CA LEU A 454 19.35 -1.05 -3.65
C LEU A 454 19.30 -0.14 -2.40
N VAL A 455 20.38 0.58 -2.10
CA VAL A 455 20.45 1.45 -0.92
C VAL A 455 19.42 2.56 -1.07
N SER A 456 18.62 2.74 -0.03
CA SER A 456 17.57 3.76 0.03
C SER A 456 17.78 4.73 1.20
N GLY A 457 17.05 5.85 1.18
CA GLY A 457 17.10 6.87 2.23
C GLY A 457 18.32 7.79 2.20
N THR A 458 19.25 7.64 1.24
CA THR A 458 20.41 8.53 1.12
C THR A 458 20.74 8.87 -0.34
N LYS A 459 21.42 10.00 -0.53
CA LYS A 459 21.96 10.45 -1.82
C LYS A 459 23.32 9.80 -2.13
N ASP A 460 24.12 9.49 -1.12
CA ASP A 460 25.41 8.83 -1.30
C ASP A 460 25.27 7.33 -1.08
N ARG A 461 25.14 6.60 -2.19
CA ARG A 461 24.90 5.14 -2.19
C ARG A 461 26.16 4.32 -2.48
N VAL A 462 27.25 4.96 -2.91
CA VAL A 462 28.41 4.24 -3.47
C VAL A 462 29.37 3.79 -2.37
N ASN A 463 29.60 4.64 -1.36
CA ASN A 463 30.63 4.39 -0.34
C ASN A 463 30.06 4.12 1.06
N LEU A 464 28.75 3.87 1.15
CA LEU A 464 28.07 3.76 2.45
C LEU A 464 28.60 2.61 3.30
N HIS A 465 28.98 1.48 2.68
CA HIS A 465 29.62 0.36 3.38
C HIS A 465 30.88 0.79 4.14
N ASP A 466 31.84 1.38 3.43
CA ASP A 466 33.15 1.71 3.99
C ASP A 466 33.04 2.84 5.02
N LYS A 467 32.21 3.84 4.74
CA LYS A 467 31.89 4.92 5.69
C LYS A 467 31.29 4.37 6.98
N PHE A 468 30.31 3.49 6.85
CA PHE A 468 29.64 2.92 8.01
C PHE A 468 30.57 2.02 8.82
N ARG A 469 31.31 1.12 8.16
CA ARG A 469 32.30 0.27 8.82
C ARG A 469 33.34 1.10 9.57
N TYR A 470 33.92 2.10 8.92
CA TYR A 470 34.92 2.98 9.53
C TYR A 470 34.35 3.76 10.73
N ALA A 471 33.15 4.33 10.60
CA ALA A 471 32.51 5.08 11.67
C ALA A 471 32.19 4.19 12.89
N ILE A 472 31.81 2.93 12.67
CA ILE A 472 31.62 1.95 13.75
C ILE A 472 32.95 1.57 14.40
N ASP A 473 34.00 1.30 13.63
CA ASP A 473 35.32 0.97 14.20
C ASP A 473 35.91 2.16 14.98
N ALA A 474 35.62 3.39 14.58
CA ALA A 474 36.02 4.59 15.31
C ALA A 474 35.22 4.80 16.61
N ALA A 475 33.90 4.60 16.58
CA ALA A 475 33.03 4.82 17.74
C ALA A 475 33.03 3.64 18.73
N TYR A 476 33.16 2.41 18.24
CA TYR A 476 33.08 1.16 18.99
C TYR A 476 34.18 0.17 18.55
N PRO A 477 35.47 0.46 18.80
CA PRO A 477 36.59 -0.34 18.30
C PRO A 477 36.46 -1.83 18.62
N GLY A 478 36.69 -2.69 17.62
CA GLY A 478 36.67 -4.14 17.77
C GLY A 478 35.28 -4.79 17.78
N THR A 479 34.19 -4.01 17.78
CA THR A 479 32.82 -4.55 17.80
C THR A 479 32.54 -5.44 16.59
N ILE A 480 32.92 -5.01 15.39
CA ILE A 480 32.66 -5.77 14.16
C ILE A 480 33.40 -7.10 14.18
N SER A 481 34.71 -7.07 14.50
CA SER A 481 35.52 -8.28 14.59
C SER A 481 35.01 -9.25 15.66
N GLN A 482 34.56 -8.75 16.81
CA GLN A 482 33.96 -9.60 17.84
C GLN A 482 32.69 -10.28 17.33
N LEU A 483 31.78 -9.54 16.68
CA LEU A 483 30.55 -10.09 16.12
C LEU A 483 30.84 -11.10 15.00
N GLU A 484 31.83 -10.84 14.13
CA GLU A 484 32.27 -11.78 13.10
C GLU A 484 32.74 -13.11 13.71
N VAL A 485 33.53 -13.06 14.79
CA VAL A 485 33.99 -14.25 15.53
C VAL A 485 32.82 -14.99 16.17
N GLU A 486 31.92 -14.28 16.86
CA GLU A 486 30.73 -14.88 17.48
C GLU A 486 29.80 -15.54 16.45
N ALA A 487 29.61 -14.90 15.28
CA ALA A 487 28.80 -15.44 14.19
C ALA A 487 29.42 -16.73 13.62
N GLN A 488 30.74 -16.76 13.44
CA GLN A 488 31.46 -17.97 13.00
C GLN A 488 31.33 -19.11 14.01
N GLN A 489 31.47 -18.82 15.31
CA GLN A 489 31.30 -19.81 16.38
C GLN A 489 29.87 -20.36 16.41
N LYS A 490 28.86 -19.49 16.32
CA LYS A 490 27.44 -19.89 16.25
C LYS A 490 27.15 -20.75 15.02
N ALA A 491 27.69 -20.38 13.86
CA ALA A 491 27.54 -21.16 12.62
C ALA A 491 28.20 -22.55 12.73
N ALA A 492 29.40 -22.63 13.31
CA ALA A 492 30.09 -23.90 13.57
C ALA A 492 29.32 -24.79 14.55
N ALA A 493 28.78 -24.20 15.63
CA ALA A 493 27.96 -24.92 16.60
C ALA A 493 26.66 -25.46 15.97
N ARG A 494 25.98 -24.67 15.12
CA ARG A 494 24.79 -25.11 14.36
C ARG A 494 25.12 -26.28 13.42
N LYS A 495 26.22 -26.20 12.66
CA LYS A 495 26.68 -27.30 11.79
C LYS A 495 26.98 -28.57 12.58
N LYS A 496 27.65 -28.45 13.73
CA LYS A 496 27.94 -29.60 14.61
C LYS A 496 26.66 -30.23 15.17
N LYS A 497 25.68 -29.40 15.56
CA LYS A 497 24.37 -29.88 16.03
C LYS A 497 23.58 -30.59 14.93
N ALA A 498 23.53 -30.03 13.72
CA ALA A 498 22.89 -30.67 12.57
C ALA A 498 23.53 -32.04 12.25
N ALA A 499 24.86 -32.09 12.13
CA ALA A 499 25.59 -33.34 11.89
C ALA A 499 25.37 -34.40 12.99
N PHE A 500 25.21 -33.99 14.25
CA PHE A 500 24.86 -34.90 15.34
C PHE A 500 23.46 -35.49 15.17
N TRP A 501 22.47 -34.67 14.78
CA TRP A 501 21.10 -35.16 14.54
C TRP A 501 21.00 -36.03 13.30
N ASP A 502 21.72 -35.71 12.23
CA ASP A 502 21.80 -36.55 11.04
C ASP A 502 22.40 -37.92 11.40
N SER A 503 23.50 -37.93 12.17
CA SER A 503 24.11 -39.17 12.67
C SER A 503 23.21 -39.95 13.63
N ALA A 504 22.39 -39.27 14.44
CA ALA A 504 21.46 -39.92 15.37
C ALA A 504 20.20 -40.47 14.66
N ALA A 505 19.73 -39.79 13.60
CA ALA A 505 18.65 -40.25 12.75
C ALA A 505 19.09 -41.48 11.94
N ASP A 506 20.32 -41.46 11.41
CA ASP A 506 20.91 -42.61 10.71
C ASP A 506 21.09 -43.82 11.65
N ALA A 507 21.51 -43.60 12.90
CA ALA A 507 21.63 -44.66 13.90
C ALA A 507 20.27 -45.28 14.32
N ASN A 508 19.17 -44.53 14.23
CA ASN A 508 17.82 -45.00 14.59
C ASN A 508 17.11 -45.80 13.48
N THR A 509 17.77 -46.06 12.34
CA THR A 509 17.31 -47.08 11.38
C THR A 509 17.67 -48.51 11.83
N GLY A 510 18.42 -48.67 12.93
CA GLY A 510 18.65 -49.93 13.62
C GLY A 510 17.79 -50.07 14.88
N GLY A 511 16.62 -50.70 14.73
CA GLY A 511 15.63 -51.10 15.74
C GLY A 511 15.92 -50.88 17.24
N PHE A 512 15.15 -49.97 17.85
CA PHE A 512 14.83 -50.05 19.28
C PHE A 512 13.35 -50.42 19.45
N LYS A 513 13.11 -51.68 19.85
CA LYS A 513 11.83 -52.15 20.39
C LYS A 513 11.74 -51.68 21.85
N PHE A 514 10.70 -50.94 22.22
CA PHE A 514 10.24 -50.92 23.61
C PHE A 514 9.07 -51.91 23.75
N SER A 515 9.24 -52.87 24.65
CA SER A 515 8.17 -53.71 25.17
C SER A 515 7.56 -53.05 26.41
N PHE A 516 6.23 -52.95 26.39
CA PHE A 516 5.30 -52.55 27.45
C PHE A 516 5.30 -51.10 27.93
#